data_AF-A0A0J9F9X4-F1
#
_entry.id   AF-A0A0J9F9X4-F1
#
_cell.length_a   1.000
_cell.length_b   1.000
_cell.length_c   1.000
_cell.angle_alpha   90.00
_cell.angle_beta   90.00
_cell.angle_gamma   90.00
#
_symmetry.space_group_name_H-M   'P 1'
#
loop_
_entity.id
_entity.type
_entity.pdbx_description
1 polymer ?
#
loop_
_entity_poly.entity_id
_entity_poly.type
_entity_poly.pdbx_seq_one_letter_code
_entity_poly.pdbx_strand_id
1 'polypeptide(L)'
;MENLITQINKERLVNSDTALMMKELYYYVPCEYWYDKQDRLRTDIEGRNTPMYMCECPTLAACIQWMIQTREYTFQTEQNVAVWHVVVRAGDYVLYDSESNADAFCCLEEALEKAVQECMELLY
;
A
#
# COMPACT_ATOMS: atom_id res chain seq x y z
N MET A 1 12.97 8.53 -15.79
CA MET A 1 12.32 7.89 -14.63
C MET A 1 11.29 6.94 -15.19
N GLU A 2 11.51 5.64 -15.07
CA GLU A 2 10.45 4.67 -15.31
C GLU A 2 9.31 4.93 -14.33
N ASN A 3 8.07 4.72 -14.77
CA ASN A 3 6.92 4.89 -13.91
C ASN A 3 6.91 3.71 -12.92
N LEU A 4 7.03 3.98 -11.61
CA LEU A 4 7.00 2.95 -10.56
C LEU A 4 5.85 1.94 -10.74
N ILE A 5 4.68 2.42 -11.16
CA ILE A 5 3.49 1.60 -11.39
C ILE A 5 3.67 0.58 -12.53
N THR A 6 4.65 0.79 -13.41
CA THR A 6 4.99 -0.16 -14.49
C THR A 6 5.96 -1.26 -14.05
N GLN A 7 6.61 -1.12 -12.90
CA GLN A 7 7.57 -2.10 -12.36
C GLN A 7 6.94 -3.12 -11.42
N ILE A 8 5.77 -2.81 -10.84
CA ILE A 8 5.05 -3.68 -9.91
C ILE A 8 4.00 -4.53 -10.61
N ASN A 9 3.70 -5.71 -10.04
CA ASN A 9 2.54 -6.48 -10.44
C ASN A 9 1.24 -5.70 -10.17
N LYS A 10 0.55 -5.31 -11.24
CA LYS A 10 -0.69 -4.51 -11.17
C LYS A 10 -1.86 -5.23 -10.51
N GLU A 11 -1.81 -6.56 -10.45
CA GLU A 11 -2.84 -7.40 -9.82
C GLU A 11 -2.53 -7.68 -8.34
N ARG A 12 -1.35 -7.27 -7.84
CA ARG A 12 -1.01 -7.44 -6.43
C ARG A 12 -1.96 -6.61 -5.59
N LEU A 13 -2.80 -7.29 -4.82
CA LEU A 13 -3.66 -6.71 -3.81
C LEU A 13 -2.84 -6.26 -2.61
N VAL A 14 -3.24 -5.15 -1.99
CA VAL A 14 -2.74 -4.77 -0.66
C VAL A 14 -3.14 -5.83 0.37
N ASN A 15 -2.42 -5.94 1.48
CA ASN A 15 -2.79 -6.86 2.55
C ASN A 15 -3.98 -6.33 3.38
N SER A 16 -4.48 -7.15 4.32
CA SER A 16 -5.64 -6.79 5.15
C SER A 16 -5.38 -5.57 6.04
N ASP A 17 -4.17 -5.44 6.58
CA ASP A 17 -3.77 -4.30 7.42
C ASP A 17 -3.82 -2.99 6.63
N THR A 18 -3.17 -2.96 5.46
CA THR A 18 -3.19 -1.79 4.58
C THR A 18 -4.61 -1.46 4.12
N ALA A 19 -5.41 -2.46 3.76
CA ALA A 19 -6.81 -2.26 3.39
C ALA A 19 -7.64 -1.65 4.54
N LEU A 20 -7.39 -2.08 5.78
CA LEU A 20 -8.00 -1.50 6.98
C LEU A 20 -7.58 -0.05 7.17
N MET A 21 -6.28 0.24 7.04
CA MET A 21 -5.77 1.60 7.18
C MET A 21 -6.37 2.54 6.13
N MET A 22 -6.46 2.09 4.87
CA MET A 22 -7.13 2.84 3.80
C MET A 22 -8.58 3.19 4.17
N LYS A 23 -9.33 2.22 4.70
CA LYS A 23 -10.72 2.42 5.13
C LYS A 23 -10.81 3.44 6.28
N GLU A 24 -9.93 3.34 7.27
CA GLU A 24 -9.88 4.26 8.41
C GLU A 24 -9.51 5.69 7.98
N LEU A 25 -8.72 5.82 6.92
CA LEU A 25 -8.41 7.08 6.24
C LEU A 25 -9.50 7.54 5.24
N TYR A 26 -10.70 6.94 5.31
CA TYR A 26 -11.87 7.24 4.48
C TYR A 26 -11.66 7.05 2.97
N TYR A 27 -10.71 6.19 2.55
CA TYR A 27 -10.59 5.78 1.17
C TYR A 27 -11.61 4.68 0.85
N TYR A 28 -12.69 5.05 0.16
CA TYR A 28 -13.74 4.14 -0.26
C TYR A 28 -13.76 4.02 -1.78
N VAL A 29 -13.03 3.04 -2.30
CA VAL A 29 -13.14 2.62 -3.69
C VAL A 29 -13.83 1.27 -3.75
N PRO A 30 -14.90 1.11 -4.56
CA PRO A 30 -15.50 -0.20 -4.78
C PRO A 30 -14.48 -1.14 -5.44
N CYS A 31 -14.14 -2.23 -4.76
CA CYS A 31 -13.22 -3.24 -5.27
C CYS A 31 -13.97 -4.55 -5.59
N GLU A 32 -13.41 -5.39 -6.45
CA GLU A 32 -13.93 -6.75 -6.64
C GLU A 32 -13.61 -7.64 -5.43
N TYR A 33 -12.54 -7.29 -4.72
CA TYR A 33 -12.00 -8.02 -3.58
C TYR A 33 -12.15 -7.25 -2.28
N TRP A 34 -12.36 -7.98 -1.18
CA TRP A 34 -12.38 -7.41 0.16
C TRP A 34 -11.90 -8.43 1.19
N TYR A 35 -11.41 -7.96 2.34
CA TYR A 35 -11.06 -8.83 3.47
C TYR A 35 -12.20 -8.87 4.49
N ASP A 36 -12.53 -10.08 4.96
CA ASP A 36 -13.45 -10.27 6.08
C ASP A 36 -12.75 -10.09 7.45
N LYS A 37 -13.52 -10.10 8.54
CA LYS A 37 -13.00 -9.99 9.92
C LYS A 37 -12.06 -11.12 10.38
N GLN A 38 -11.81 -12.13 9.56
CA GLN A 38 -10.82 -13.18 9.79
C GLN A 38 -9.62 -13.02 8.84
N ASP A 39 -9.45 -11.85 8.21
CA ASP A 39 -8.44 -11.55 7.19
C ASP A 39 -8.50 -12.46 5.96
N ARG A 40 -9.67 -13.06 5.69
CA ARG A 40 -9.83 -13.91 4.51
C ARG A 40 -10.24 -13.06 3.32
N LEU A 41 -9.52 -13.24 2.21
CA LEU A 41 -9.86 -12.62 0.94
C LEU A 41 -11.18 -13.19 0.40
N ARG A 42 -12.10 -12.30 0.03
CA ARG A 42 -13.41 -12.60 -0.51
C ARG A 42 -13.55 -12.01 -1.91
N THR A 43 -14.31 -12.71 -2.76
CA THR A 43 -14.67 -12.29 -4.13
C THR A 43 -16.18 -12.20 -4.33
N ASP A 44 -16.95 -12.57 -3.32
CA ASP A 44 -18.41 -12.50 -3.31
C ASP A 44 -18.91 -11.20 -2.66
N ILE A 45 -20.23 -11.02 -2.64
CA ILE A 45 -20.89 -9.90 -1.96
C ILE A 45 -21.54 -10.32 -0.63
N GLU A 46 -21.37 -11.57 -0.21
CA GLU A 46 -22.07 -12.12 0.94
C GLU A 46 -21.46 -11.55 2.23
N GLY A 47 -22.26 -10.79 2.97
CA GLY A 47 -21.78 -10.12 4.19
C GLY A 47 -20.94 -8.87 3.95
N ARG A 48 -20.62 -8.54 2.69
CA ARG A 48 -19.89 -7.31 2.30
C ARG A 48 -20.57 -6.04 2.83
N ASN A 49 -21.90 -6.04 2.92
CA ASN A 49 -22.69 -4.91 3.42
C ASN A 49 -22.63 -4.72 4.96
N THR A 50 -21.73 -5.38 5.69
CA THR A 50 -21.56 -5.17 7.14
C THR A 50 -20.41 -4.18 7.41
N PRO A 51 -20.68 -2.88 7.63
CA PRO A 51 -19.65 -1.83 7.55
C PRO A 51 -18.51 -1.96 8.57
N MET A 52 -18.77 -2.62 9.71
CA MET A 52 -17.77 -2.78 10.77
C MET A 52 -16.59 -3.67 10.39
N TYR A 53 -16.72 -4.54 9.38
CA TYR A 53 -15.74 -5.62 9.11
C TYR A 53 -15.31 -5.73 7.64
N MET A 54 -15.57 -4.70 6.84
CA MET A 54 -15.21 -4.64 5.43
C MET A 54 -13.96 -3.79 5.25
N CYS A 55 -12.93 -4.34 4.61
CA CYS A 55 -11.80 -3.59 4.06
C CYS A 55 -11.76 -3.87 2.56
N GLU A 56 -12.25 -2.92 1.77
CA GLU A 56 -12.12 -2.96 0.31
C GLU A 56 -10.64 -3.09 -0.03
N CYS A 57 -10.33 -4.01 -0.93
CA CYS A 57 -8.95 -4.41 -1.18
C CYS A 57 -8.53 -3.96 -2.59
N PRO A 58 -8.08 -2.70 -2.75
CA PRO A 58 -7.51 -2.24 -4.01
C PRO A 58 -6.16 -2.91 -4.28
N THR A 59 -5.65 -2.75 -5.49
CA THR A 59 -4.28 -3.16 -5.79
C THR A 59 -3.28 -2.22 -5.14
N LEU A 60 -2.09 -2.73 -4.81
CA LEU A 60 -0.98 -1.92 -4.29
C LEU A 60 -0.65 -0.75 -5.23
N ALA A 61 -0.75 -0.97 -6.54
CA ALA A 61 -0.63 0.07 -7.55
C ALA A 61 -1.67 1.20 -7.36
N ALA A 62 -2.94 0.85 -7.14
CA ALA A 62 -3.99 1.84 -6.92
C ALA A 62 -3.80 2.58 -5.59
N CYS A 63 -3.35 1.88 -4.55
CA CYS A 63 -3.01 2.47 -3.26
C CYS A 63 -1.89 3.52 -3.38
N ILE A 64 -0.76 3.15 -3.99
CA ILE A 64 0.36 4.07 -4.24
C ILE A 64 -0.10 5.26 -5.09
N GLN A 65 -0.87 5.00 -6.14
CA GLN A 65 -1.39 6.05 -7.02
C GLN A 65 -2.27 7.06 -6.26
N TRP A 66 -3.09 6.58 -5.31
CA TRP A 66 -3.88 7.43 -4.43
C TRP A 66 -2.99 8.28 -3.52
N MET A 67 -1.95 7.72 -2.90
CA MET A 67 -1.03 8.49 -2.05
C MET A 67 -0.29 9.57 -2.85
N ILE A 68 0.18 9.25 -4.06
CA ILE A 68 0.82 10.23 -4.96
C ILE A 68 -0.16 11.37 -5.29
N GLN A 69 -1.41 11.05 -5.63
CA GLN A 69 -2.39 12.06 -6.07
C GLN A 69 -2.96 12.90 -4.94
N THR A 70 -3.18 12.32 -3.77
CA THR A 70 -3.87 13.00 -2.66
C THR A 70 -2.94 13.61 -1.65
N ARG A 71 -1.71 13.11 -1.54
CA ARG A 71 -0.71 13.55 -0.55
C ARG A 71 0.55 14.11 -1.19
N GLU A 72 0.64 14.11 -2.53
CA GLU A 72 1.83 14.56 -3.27
C GLU A 72 3.10 13.79 -2.87
N TYR A 73 2.92 12.53 -2.46
CA TYR A 73 4.04 11.67 -2.08
C TYR A 73 4.82 11.23 -3.31
N THR A 74 6.12 11.01 -3.11
CA THR A 74 7.01 10.43 -4.12
C THR A 74 7.62 9.16 -3.56
N PHE A 75 7.60 8.10 -4.37
CA PHE A 75 8.18 6.81 -4.03
C PHE A 75 9.40 6.60 -4.93
N GLN A 76 10.56 6.41 -4.32
CA GLN A 76 11.80 6.10 -5.01
C GLN A 76 12.24 4.71 -4.60
N THR A 77 12.54 3.86 -5.58
CA THR A 77 12.94 2.47 -5.36
C THR A 77 14.30 2.24 -5.98
N GLU A 78 15.13 1.47 -5.28
CA GLU A 78 16.43 1.04 -5.77
C GLU A 78 16.64 -0.42 -5.39
N GLN A 79 17.25 -1.20 -6.28
CA GLN A 79 17.65 -2.57 -5.99
C GLN A 79 19.17 -2.62 -5.82
N ASN A 80 19.62 -2.96 -4.61
CA ASN A 80 21.03 -3.20 -4.33
C ASN A 80 21.27 -4.71 -4.16
N VAL A 81 21.95 -5.30 -5.14
CA VAL A 81 22.16 -6.75 -5.24
C VAL A 81 20.83 -7.53 -5.26
N ALA A 82 20.39 -8.02 -4.10
CA ALA A 82 19.17 -8.82 -3.94
C ALA A 82 18.16 -8.18 -2.96
N VAL A 83 18.44 -6.96 -2.51
CA VAL A 83 17.60 -6.23 -1.55
C VAL A 83 16.99 -5.02 -2.24
N TRP A 84 15.68 -4.86 -2.07
CA TRP A 84 14.95 -3.67 -2.49
C TRP A 84 14.94 -2.63 -1.37
N HIS A 85 15.33 -1.42 -1.74
CA HIS A 85 15.25 -0.23 -0.91
C HIS A 85 14.16 0.68 -1.45
N VAL A 86 13.41 1.31 -0.55
CA VAL A 86 12.42 2.31 -0.90
C VAL A 86 12.51 3.51 0.04
N VAL A 87 12.40 4.68 -0.56
CA VAL A 87 12.35 5.96 0.14
C VAL A 87 11.07 6.68 -0.29
N VAL A 88 10.27 7.09 0.68
CA VAL A 88 9.04 7.86 0.45
C VAL A 88 9.23 9.27 0.98
N ARG A 89 8.89 10.26 0.16
CA ARG A 89 8.99 11.68 0.52
C ARG A 89 7.70 12.45 0.27
N ALA A 90 7.46 13.46 1.09
CA ALA A 90 6.51 14.54 0.84
C ALA A 90 7.27 15.85 0.67
N GLY A 91 7.47 16.29 -0.57
CA GLY A 91 8.42 17.37 -0.88
C GLY A 91 9.84 17.00 -0.44
N ASP A 92 10.46 17.84 0.38
CA ASP A 92 11.81 17.63 0.89
C ASP A 92 11.87 16.75 2.17
N TYR A 93 10.71 16.39 2.73
CA TYR A 93 10.64 15.58 3.95
C TYR A 93 10.65 14.09 3.62
N VAL A 94 11.57 13.35 4.25
CA VAL A 94 11.59 11.88 4.20
C VAL A 94 10.57 11.35 5.20
N LEU A 95 9.56 10.64 4.71
CA LEU A 95 8.52 10.00 5.51
C LEU A 95 8.93 8.59 5.93
N TYR A 96 9.55 7.87 5.01
CA TYR A 96 10.03 6.52 5.22
C TYR A 96 11.30 6.29 4.41
N ASP A 97 12.27 5.61 5.02
CA ASP A 97 13.50 5.17 4.38
C ASP A 97 13.85 3.79 4.93
N SER A 98 13.68 2.77 4.08
CA SER A 98 13.93 1.38 4.45
C SER A 98 15.38 1.13 4.91
N GLU A 99 16.37 1.83 4.34
CA GLU A 99 17.77 1.62 4.70
C GLU A 99 18.06 2.20 6.09
N SER A 100 17.58 3.42 6.33
CA SER A 100 17.66 4.06 7.65
C SER A 100 16.94 3.27 8.75
N ASN A 101 15.84 2.60 8.40
CA ASN A 101 15.07 1.74 9.31
C ASN A 101 15.65 0.32 9.46
N ALA A 102 16.74 -0.01 8.77
CA ALA A 102 17.33 -1.35 8.71
C ALA A 102 16.36 -2.44 8.22
N ASP A 103 15.39 -2.06 7.39
CA ASP A 103 14.46 -2.97 6.73
C ASP A 103 15.08 -3.52 5.44
N ALA A 104 14.87 -4.82 5.19
CA ALA A 104 15.40 -5.50 4.02
C ALA A 104 14.33 -6.37 3.37
N PHE A 105 14.07 -6.12 2.08
CA PHE A 105 13.02 -6.81 1.33
C PHE A 105 13.63 -7.53 0.12
N CYS A 106 13.23 -8.77 -0.11
CA CYS A 106 13.63 -9.51 -1.32
C CYS A 106 12.71 -9.23 -2.51
N CYS A 107 11.58 -8.56 -2.26
CA CYS A 107 10.53 -8.28 -3.23
C CYS A 107 10.17 -6.78 -3.22
N LEU A 108 10.00 -6.19 -4.40
CA LEU A 108 9.65 -4.77 -4.56
C LEU A 108 8.28 -4.48 -3.94
N GLU A 109 7.30 -5.34 -4.19
CA GLU A 109 5.94 -5.19 -3.66
C GLU A 109 5.90 -5.26 -2.13
N GLU A 110 6.74 -6.09 -1.50
CA GLU A 110 6.83 -6.14 -0.03
C GLU A 110 7.43 -4.85 0.55
N ALA A 111 8.49 -4.33 -0.09
CA ALA A 111 9.08 -3.05 0.31
C ALA A 111 8.06 -1.91 0.20
N LEU A 112 7.31 -1.86 -0.90
CA LEU A 112 6.30 -0.85 -1.14
C LEU A 112 5.10 -0.98 -0.20
N GLU A 113 4.64 -2.20 0.08
CA GLU A 113 3.55 -2.44 1.04
C GLU A 113 3.93 -1.90 2.41
N LYS A 114 5.14 -2.20 2.89
CA LYS A 114 5.64 -1.70 4.17
C LYS A 114 5.76 -0.17 4.17
N ALA A 115 6.30 0.41 3.10
CA ALA A 115 6.42 1.86 2.99
C ALA A 115 5.05 2.57 2.97
N VAL A 116 4.06 1.99 2.31
CA VAL A 116 2.68 2.49 2.30
C VAL A 116 2.11 2.46 3.72
N GLN A 117 2.24 1.35 4.44
CA GLN A 117 1.77 1.23 5.83
C GLN A 117 2.40 2.28 6.72
N GLU A 118 3.73 2.37 6.76
CA GLU A 118 4.47 3.36 7.56
C GLU A 118 4.04 4.79 7.23
N CYS A 119 3.85 5.10 5.95
CA CYS A 119 3.38 6.43 5.54
C CYS A 119 1.90 6.69 5.89
N MET A 120 1.07 5.66 5.95
CA MET A 120 -0.33 5.77 6.40
C MET A 120 -0.43 5.93 7.91
N GLU A 121 0.45 5.32 8.70
CA GLU A 121 0.49 5.51 10.16
C GLU A 121 0.67 6.99 10.52
N LEU A 122 1.43 7.75 9.72
CA LEU A 122 1.61 9.20 9.89
C LEU A 122 0.36 10.04 9.62
N LEU A 123 -0.71 9.45 9.08
CA LEU A 123 -1.95 10.15 8.75
C LEU A 123 -3.02 10.06 9.85
N TYR A 124 -2.76 9.29 10.91
CA TYR A 124 -3.57 9.24 12.13
C TYR A 124 -3.18 10.32 13.14
#